data_AF-A0A5R9LWZ6-F1
#
_entry.id   AF-A0A5R9LWZ6-F1
#
_cell.length_a   1.000
_cell.length_b   1.000
_cell.length_c   1.000
_cell.angle_alpha   90.00
_cell.angle_beta   90.00
_cell.angle_gamma   90.00
#
_symmetry.space_group_name_H-M   'P 1'
#
loop_
_entity.id
_entity.type
_entity.pdbx_description
1 polymer ?
#
loop_
_entity_poly.entity_id
_entity_poly.type
_entity_poly.pdbx_seq_one_letter_code
_entity_poly.pdbx_strand_id
1 'polypeptide(L)'
;MTESLPTAGPAPHLMDEILALLTPLQAMHRRHQEELDVYRNTDGEVIEDQRRAYEGTRESTAMEASDTLGIVVQRLALLASVPTRRAFTVALTSPGHEEGALPWLFVVLATDLDDAHRTLSEMPSYKQWLEEIAPLMDGDGELVAAQSHPGTRAPGSYIDLRHEQARVLAERAPT
;
A
#
# COMPACT_ATOMS: atom_id res chain seq x y z
N MET A 1 -23.05 -16.46 -13.43
CA MET A 1 -21.61 -16.43 -13.77
C MET A 1 -20.99 -15.39 -12.86
N THR A 2 -20.28 -15.82 -11.83
CA THR A 2 -19.57 -14.94 -10.89
C THR A 2 -18.17 -14.70 -11.44
N GLU A 3 -17.96 -13.55 -12.08
CA GLU A 3 -16.63 -13.09 -12.43
C GLU A 3 -15.90 -12.68 -11.14
N SER A 4 -14.90 -13.47 -10.78
CA SER A 4 -13.95 -13.16 -9.73
C SER A 4 -13.16 -11.91 -10.10
N LEU A 5 -13.29 -10.86 -9.29
CA LEU A 5 -12.41 -9.69 -9.33
C LEU A 5 -10.95 -10.15 -9.16
N PRO A 6 -10.00 -9.66 -9.97
CA PRO A 6 -8.59 -9.87 -9.70
C PRO A 6 -8.25 -9.10 -8.42
N THR A 7 -8.00 -9.85 -7.35
CA THR A 7 -7.35 -9.33 -6.15
C THR A 7 -5.99 -8.81 -6.61
N ALA A 8 -5.86 -7.49 -6.75
CA ALA A 8 -4.59 -6.86 -7.05
C ALA A 8 -3.63 -7.23 -5.91
N GLY A 9 -2.78 -8.22 -6.17
CA GLY A 9 -1.72 -8.61 -5.26
C GLY A 9 -0.81 -7.40 -4.99
N PRO A 10 -0.08 -7.39 -3.87
CA PRO A 10 0.93 -6.37 -3.62
C PRO A 10 1.80 -6.22 -4.86
N ALA A 11 2.01 -4.98 -5.30
CA ALA A 11 2.75 -4.69 -6.52
C ALA A 11 4.10 -5.43 -6.47
N PRO A 12 4.54 -6.08 -7.56
CA PRO A 12 5.62 -7.09 -7.55
C PRO A 12 6.91 -6.62 -6.85
N HIS A 13 7.23 -5.33 -6.95
CA HIS A 13 8.37 -4.70 -6.27
C HIS A 13 8.30 -4.74 -4.74
N LEU A 14 7.11 -4.67 -4.13
CA LEU A 14 6.94 -4.71 -2.68
C LEU A 14 7.23 -6.10 -2.12
N MET A 15 6.82 -7.15 -2.83
CA MET A 15 7.14 -8.52 -2.42
C MET A 15 8.64 -8.81 -2.56
N ASP A 16 9.28 -8.31 -3.61
CA ASP A 16 10.73 -8.44 -3.77
C ASP A 16 11.50 -7.73 -2.64
N GLU A 17 11.06 -6.53 -2.25
CA GLU A 17 11.60 -5.78 -1.10
C GLU A 17 11.40 -6.52 0.25
N ILE A 18 10.22 -7.10 0.46
CA ILE A 18 9.94 -7.92 1.65
C ILE A 18 10.82 -9.17 1.67
N LEU A 19 10.99 -9.85 0.54
CA LEU A 19 11.85 -11.03 0.41
C LEU A 19 13.33 -10.68 0.63
N ALA A 20 13.77 -9.50 0.16
CA ALA A 20 15.10 -8.97 0.39
C ALA A 20 15.38 -8.67 1.87
N LEU A 21 14.34 -8.34 2.65
CA LEU A 21 14.43 -8.22 4.11
C LEU A 21 14.44 -9.58 4.82
N LEU A 22 13.63 -10.53 4.36
CA LEU A 22 13.43 -11.82 5.01
C LEU A 22 14.68 -12.74 4.90
N THR A 23 15.30 -12.78 3.72
CA THR A 23 16.44 -13.66 3.42
C THR A 23 17.61 -13.50 4.41
N PRO A 24 18.13 -12.29 4.67
CA PRO A 24 19.23 -12.12 5.62
C PRO A 24 18.84 -12.47 7.06
N LEU A 25 17.58 -12.26 7.46
CA LEU A 25 17.09 -12.62 8.80
C LEU A 25 17.04 -14.14 9.01
N GLN A 26 16.60 -14.87 8.00
CA GLN A 26 16.60 -16.34 8.03
C GLN A 26 18.02 -16.90 8.06
N ALA A 27 18.95 -16.28 7.32
CA ALA A 27 20.36 -16.67 7.35
C ALA A 27 20.99 -16.41 8.72
N MET A 28 20.72 -15.24 9.33
CA MET A 28 21.17 -14.91 10.68
C MET A 28 20.61 -15.90 11.71
N HIS A 29 19.30 -16.16 11.68
CA HIS A 29 18.66 -17.08 12.60
C HIS A 29 19.27 -18.48 12.54
N ARG A 30 19.51 -18.99 11.33
CA ARG A 30 20.16 -20.30 11.13
C ARG A 30 21.58 -20.32 11.69
N ARG A 31 22.38 -19.30 11.40
CA ARG A 31 23.74 -19.20 11.95
C ARG A 31 23.75 -19.15 13.47
N HIS A 32 22.86 -18.37 14.08
CA HIS A 32 22.74 -18.31 15.55
C HIS A 32 22.36 -19.67 16.15
N GLN A 33 21.48 -20.43 15.49
CA GLN A 33 21.16 -21.80 15.90
C GLN A 33 22.39 -22.71 15.81
N GLU A 34 23.08 -22.70 14.68
CA GLU A 34 24.29 -23.50 14.47
C GLU A 34 25.38 -23.17 15.50
N GLU A 35 25.58 -21.89 15.83
CA GLU A 35 26.52 -21.44 16.86
C GLU A 35 26.14 -21.94 18.26
N LEU A 36 24.85 -21.98 18.59
CA LEU A 36 24.36 -22.43 19.89
C LEU A 36 24.28 -23.95 20.03
N ASP A 37 24.06 -24.67 18.93
CA ASP A 37 23.90 -26.12 18.92
C ASP A 37 25.21 -26.85 19.24
N VAL A 38 26.37 -26.21 19.05
CA VAL A 38 27.69 -26.73 19.47
C VAL A 38 27.74 -27.02 20.98
N TYR A 39 26.96 -26.28 21.78
CA TYR A 39 26.93 -26.41 23.23
C TYR A 39 25.80 -27.31 23.74
N ARG A 40 25.04 -27.95 22.84
CA ARG A 40 23.92 -28.83 23.18
C ARG A 40 24.29 -30.30 22.99
N ASN A 41 23.74 -31.15 23.84
CA ASN A 41 23.84 -32.59 23.69
C ASN A 41 22.80 -33.11 22.67
N THR A 42 22.80 -34.42 22.44
CA THR A 42 21.84 -35.09 21.54
C THR A 42 20.38 -34.96 21.96
N ASP A 43 20.13 -34.64 23.23
CA ASP A 43 18.79 -34.41 23.78
C ASP A 43 18.36 -32.93 23.67
N GLY A 44 19.23 -32.06 23.13
CA GLY A 44 19.01 -30.62 23.00
C GLY A 44 19.26 -29.82 24.27
N GLU A 45 19.77 -30.44 25.34
CA GLU A 45 20.12 -29.77 26.58
C GLU A 45 21.52 -29.16 26.51
N VAL A 46 21.72 -28.02 27.17
CA VAL A 46 23.04 -27.39 27.26
C VAL A 46 23.98 -28.27 28.08
N ILE A 47 25.14 -28.58 27.53
CA ILE A 47 26.20 -29.33 28.22
C ILE A 47 26.67 -28.50 29.42
N GLU A 48 26.55 -29.03 30.64
CA GLU A 48 26.76 -28.26 31.88
C GLU A 48 28.15 -27.59 31.93
N ASP A 49 29.20 -28.33 31.56
CA ASP A 49 30.58 -27.84 31.52
C ASP A 49 30.78 -26.67 30.54
N GLN A 50 29.87 -26.50 29.58
CA GLN A 50 29.92 -25.46 28.56
C GLN A 50 28.88 -24.35 28.78
N ARG A 51 28.09 -24.40 29.87
CA ARG A 51 27.01 -23.44 30.15
C ARG A 51 27.47 -21.99 30.07
N ARG A 52 28.63 -21.66 30.63
CA ARG A 52 29.18 -20.29 30.60
C ARG A 52 29.52 -19.83 29.18
N ALA A 53 30.04 -20.72 28.35
CA ALA A 53 30.34 -20.41 26.95
C ALA A 53 29.05 -20.25 26.13
N TYR A 54 28.07 -21.13 26.35
CA TYR A 54 26.74 -21.02 25.77
C TYR A 54 26.07 -19.69 26.10
N GLU A 55 26.12 -19.25 27.36
CA GLU A 55 25.54 -17.96 27.77
C GLU A 55 26.21 -16.77 27.08
N GLY A 56 27.54 -16.78 26.93
CA GLY A 56 28.26 -15.73 26.19
C GLY A 56 27.89 -15.69 24.70
N THR A 57 27.80 -16.86 24.04
CA THR A 57 27.36 -16.93 22.64
C THR A 57 25.89 -16.50 22.50
N ARG A 58 25.02 -16.91 23.43
CA ARG A 58 23.62 -16.50 23.47
C ARG A 58 23.47 -14.99 23.65
N GLU A 59 24.29 -14.37 24.49
CA GLU A 59 24.30 -12.92 24.67
C GLU A 59 24.73 -12.20 23.39
N SER A 60 25.86 -12.63 22.79
CA SER A 60 26.37 -12.04 21.54
C SER A 60 25.37 -12.14 20.38
N THR A 61 24.77 -13.31 20.19
CA THR A 61 23.75 -13.54 19.14
C THR A 61 22.47 -12.72 19.40
N ALA A 62 22.06 -12.58 20.66
CA ALA A 62 20.93 -11.72 21.03
C ALA A 62 21.20 -10.23 20.77
N MET A 63 22.43 -9.74 21.05
CA MET A 63 22.83 -8.38 20.73
C MET A 63 22.77 -8.12 19.22
N GLU A 64 23.35 -9.01 18.41
CA GLU A 64 23.30 -8.91 16.95
C GLU A 64 21.86 -8.92 16.42
N ALA A 65 21.00 -9.79 16.96
CA ALA A 65 19.59 -9.84 16.60
C ALA A 65 18.86 -8.54 16.95
N SER A 66 19.18 -7.93 18.10
CA SER A 66 18.62 -6.65 18.53
C SER A 66 19.03 -5.51 17.58
N ASP A 67 20.31 -5.43 17.22
CA ASP A 67 20.80 -4.40 16.28
C ASP A 67 20.16 -4.57 14.90
N THR A 68 20.03 -5.82 14.45
CA THR A 68 19.39 -6.15 13.18
C THR A 68 17.89 -5.80 13.20
N LEU A 69 17.19 -6.01 14.31
CA LEU A 69 15.78 -5.63 14.45
C LEU A 69 15.58 -4.12 14.25
N GLY A 70 16.49 -3.29 14.75
CA GLY A 70 16.45 -1.84 14.54
C GLY A 70 16.49 -1.46 13.05
N ILE A 71 17.35 -2.11 12.28
CA ILE A 71 17.48 -1.90 10.83
C ILE A 71 16.22 -2.36 10.10
N VAL A 72 15.66 -3.52 10.47
CA VAL A 72 14.43 -4.06 9.88
C VAL A 72 13.25 -3.13 10.13
N VAL A 73 13.09 -2.63 11.36
CA VAL A 73 12.02 -1.69 11.71
C VAL A 73 12.12 -0.42 10.87
N GLN A 74 13.32 0.14 10.70
CA GLN A 74 13.51 1.33 9.86
C GLN A 74 13.16 1.08 8.39
N ARG A 75 13.58 -0.06 7.82
CA ARG A 75 13.26 -0.39 6.43
C ARG A 75 11.78 -0.68 6.23
N LEU A 76 11.14 -1.39 7.15
CA LEU A 76 9.68 -1.61 7.10
C LEU A 76 8.92 -0.29 7.25
N ALA A 77 9.38 0.62 8.09
CA ALA A 77 8.79 1.96 8.20
C ALA A 77 8.92 2.76 6.89
N LEU A 78 10.07 2.67 6.21
CA LEU A 78 10.25 3.27 4.88
C LEU A 78 9.31 2.66 3.84
N LEU A 79 9.21 1.33 3.76
CA LEU A 79 8.28 0.65 2.86
C LEU A 79 6.82 1.02 3.15
N ALA A 80 6.46 1.12 4.44
CA ALA A 80 5.12 1.55 4.86
C ALA A 80 4.87 3.05 4.62
N SER A 81 5.92 3.86 4.49
CA SER A 81 5.82 5.29 4.16
C SER A 81 5.60 5.56 2.68
N VAL A 82 5.77 4.56 1.80
CA VAL A 82 5.43 4.68 0.38
C VAL A 82 3.90 4.80 0.28
N PRO A 83 3.36 5.94 -0.18
CA PRO A 83 1.92 6.13 -0.24
C PRO A 83 1.33 5.12 -1.22
N THR A 84 0.56 4.17 -0.70
CA THR A 84 -0.08 3.15 -1.54
C THR A 84 -1.30 3.76 -2.21
N ARG A 85 -1.32 3.74 -3.55
CA ARG A 85 -2.52 4.09 -4.31
C ARG A 85 -3.63 3.11 -3.96
N ARG A 86 -4.74 3.64 -3.47
CA ARG A 86 -5.94 2.89 -3.11
C ARG A 86 -7.14 3.54 -3.77
N ALA A 87 -8.26 2.82 -3.85
CA ALA A 87 -9.51 3.44 -4.27
C ALA A 87 -9.78 4.67 -3.40
N PHE A 88 -10.16 5.77 -4.04
CA PHE A 88 -10.47 7.04 -3.40
C PHE A 88 -11.72 7.59 -4.07
N THR A 89 -12.72 7.91 -3.26
CA THR A 89 -13.96 8.53 -3.73
C THR A 89 -13.80 10.05 -3.67
N VAL A 90 -13.98 10.71 -4.80
CA VAL A 90 -13.98 12.17 -4.94
C VAL A 90 -15.41 12.62 -5.16
N ALA A 91 -15.89 13.50 -4.30
CA ALA A 91 -17.23 14.05 -4.35
C ALA A 91 -17.20 15.46 -4.96
N LEU A 92 -17.96 15.69 -6.03
CA LEU A 92 -18.02 16.97 -6.73
C LEU A 92 -19.45 17.50 -6.79
N THR A 93 -19.63 18.80 -6.52
CA THR A 93 -20.82 19.56 -6.86
C THR A 93 -20.59 20.24 -8.20
N SER A 94 -21.26 19.76 -9.25
CA SER A 94 -21.11 20.30 -10.61
C SER A 94 -21.89 21.61 -10.79
N PRO A 95 -21.55 22.46 -11.77
CA PRO A 95 -22.50 23.43 -12.29
C PRO A 95 -23.79 22.73 -12.75
N GLY A 96 -24.96 23.28 -12.41
CA GLY A 96 -26.27 22.67 -12.69
C GLY A 96 -26.83 21.78 -11.58
N HIS A 97 -26.13 21.68 -10.44
CA HIS A 97 -26.62 20.97 -9.26
C HIS A 97 -27.72 21.76 -8.54
N GLU A 98 -28.90 21.16 -8.36
CA GLU A 98 -29.97 21.77 -7.56
C GLU A 98 -29.55 21.85 -6.08
N GLU A 99 -30.00 22.91 -5.40
CA GLU A 99 -29.75 23.09 -3.97
C GLU A 99 -30.29 21.87 -3.19
N GLY A 100 -29.40 21.13 -2.52
CA GLY A 100 -29.73 19.93 -1.75
C GLY A 100 -29.58 18.59 -2.47
N ALA A 101 -29.20 18.56 -3.75
CA ALA A 101 -28.93 17.31 -4.45
C ALA A 101 -27.63 16.62 -3.95
N LEU A 102 -27.51 15.30 -4.13
CA LEU A 102 -26.34 14.52 -3.71
C LEU A 102 -25.16 14.75 -4.67
N PRO A 103 -23.90 14.90 -4.18
CA PRO A 103 -22.76 15.15 -5.05
C PRO A 103 -22.50 13.97 -6.00
N TRP A 104 -21.83 14.27 -7.11
CA TRP A 104 -21.33 13.24 -8.02
C TRP A 104 -20.12 12.55 -7.40
N LEU A 105 -20.12 11.22 -7.42
CA LEU A 105 -19.08 10.42 -6.79
C LEU A 105 -18.24 9.74 -7.87
N PHE A 106 -16.97 10.11 -7.95
CA PHE A 106 -15.97 9.50 -8.84
C PHE A 106 -15.01 8.64 -8.04
N VAL A 107 -14.58 7.52 -8.61
CA VAL A 107 -13.63 6.62 -7.95
C VAL A 107 -12.37 6.48 -8.79
N VAL A 108 -11.22 6.82 -8.20
CA VAL A 108 -9.87 6.70 -8.79
C VAL A 108 -8.92 5.99 -7.82
N LEU A 109 -7.76 5.55 -8.30
CA LEU A 109 -6.66 5.09 -7.44
C LEU A 109 -5.77 6.29 -7.10
N ALA A 110 -5.66 6.62 -5.81
CA ALA A 110 -4.89 7.75 -5.33
C ALA A 110 -4.28 7.51 -3.94
N THR A 111 -3.29 8.32 -3.58
CA THR A 111 -2.61 8.26 -2.27
C THR A 111 -3.36 9.04 -1.19
N ASP A 112 -3.95 10.17 -1.60
CA ASP A 112 -4.67 11.13 -0.77
C ASP A 112 -5.69 11.91 -1.64
N LEU A 113 -6.38 12.88 -1.04
CA LEU A 113 -7.42 13.66 -1.72
C LEU A 113 -6.86 14.54 -2.85
N ASP A 114 -5.68 15.14 -2.64
CA ASP A 114 -5.07 16.04 -3.62
C ASP A 114 -4.62 15.24 -4.85
N ASP A 115 -4.00 14.07 -4.63
CA ASP A 115 -3.67 13.11 -5.69
C ASP A 115 -4.93 12.59 -6.40
N ALA A 116 -6.01 12.34 -5.66
CA ALA A 116 -7.28 11.88 -6.24
C ALA A 116 -7.90 12.94 -7.14
N HIS A 117 -7.96 14.19 -6.68
CA HIS A 117 -8.51 15.31 -7.43
C HIS A 117 -7.68 15.62 -8.68
N ARG A 118 -6.35 15.64 -8.55
CA ARG A 118 -5.43 15.79 -9.69
C ARG A 118 -5.61 14.65 -10.70
N THR A 119 -5.61 13.40 -10.23
CA THR A 119 -5.80 12.22 -11.07
C THR A 119 -7.11 12.31 -11.84
N LEU A 120 -8.22 12.63 -11.16
CA LEU A 120 -9.53 12.78 -11.76
C LEU A 120 -9.52 13.86 -12.86
N SER A 121 -8.94 15.02 -12.58
CA SER A 121 -8.84 16.15 -13.51
C SER A 121 -8.05 15.81 -14.78
N GLU A 122 -7.16 14.83 -14.73
CA GLU A 122 -6.41 14.35 -15.90
C GLU A 122 -7.17 13.32 -16.74
N MET A 123 -8.25 12.72 -16.24
CA MET A 123 -8.96 11.62 -16.91
C MET A 123 -9.80 12.10 -18.11
N PRO A 124 -9.64 11.47 -19.30
CA PRO A 124 -10.49 11.73 -20.45
C PRO A 124 -11.99 11.61 -20.18
N SER A 125 -12.45 10.53 -19.55
CA SER A 125 -13.90 10.37 -19.29
C SER A 125 -14.46 11.43 -18.33
N TYR A 126 -13.63 11.95 -17.41
CA TYR A 126 -14.04 13.05 -16.54
C TYR A 126 -14.21 14.35 -17.32
N LYS A 127 -13.27 14.65 -18.22
CA LYS A 127 -13.36 15.83 -19.10
C LYS A 127 -14.57 15.76 -20.03
N GLN A 128 -14.82 14.60 -20.62
CA GLN A 128 -16.01 14.38 -21.45
C GLN A 128 -17.29 14.56 -20.62
N TRP A 129 -17.33 13.99 -19.42
CA TRP A 129 -18.47 14.17 -18.51
C TRP A 129 -18.70 15.64 -18.16
N LEU A 130 -17.63 16.42 -17.93
CA LEU A 130 -17.73 17.86 -17.73
C LEU A 130 -18.33 18.54 -18.98
N GLU A 131 -17.87 18.22 -20.19
CA GLU A 131 -18.40 18.79 -21.44
C GLU A 131 -19.90 18.47 -21.65
N GLU A 132 -20.33 17.25 -21.27
CA GLU A 132 -21.72 16.82 -21.38
C GLU A 132 -22.65 17.51 -20.37
N ILE A 133 -22.14 17.91 -19.21
CA ILE A 133 -22.92 18.53 -18.12
C ILE A 133 -22.77 20.07 -18.08
N ALA A 134 -21.68 20.61 -18.63
CA ALA A 134 -21.38 22.04 -18.69
C ALA A 134 -21.92 22.84 -19.90
N PRO A 135 -22.97 22.46 -20.70
CA PRO A 135 -23.46 23.36 -21.74
C PRO A 135 -23.98 24.73 -21.24
N LEU A 136 -24.05 24.97 -19.93
CA LEU A 136 -24.74 26.12 -19.34
C LEU A 136 -23.93 26.99 -18.36
N MET A 137 -22.72 26.63 -17.94
CA MET A 137 -21.92 27.43 -17.00
C MET A 137 -20.42 27.11 -17.10
N ASP A 138 -19.59 28.13 -17.01
CA ASP A 138 -18.12 28.07 -17.06
C ASP A 138 -17.55 27.59 -15.69
N GLY A 139 -16.88 26.45 -15.63
CA GLY A 139 -16.16 25.99 -14.43
C GLY A 139 -16.06 24.47 -14.23
N ASP A 140 -15.00 24.04 -13.54
CA ASP A 140 -14.86 22.67 -13.02
C ASP A 140 -15.87 22.42 -11.88
N GLY A 141 -16.25 21.15 -11.64
CA GLY A 141 -17.04 20.78 -10.46
C GLY A 141 -16.32 21.17 -9.16
N GLU A 142 -17.04 21.75 -8.21
CA GLU A 142 -16.48 22.14 -6.91
C GLU A 142 -16.27 20.91 -6.01
N LEU A 143 -15.09 20.82 -5.41
CA LEU A 143 -14.73 19.69 -4.55
C LEU A 143 -15.45 19.74 -3.19
N VAL A 144 -16.24 18.72 -2.91
CA VAL A 144 -16.86 18.51 -1.59
C VAL A 144 -15.93 17.67 -0.72
N ALA A 145 -14.91 18.31 -0.16
CA ALA A 145 -13.85 17.64 0.59
C ALA A 145 -14.39 16.80 1.78
N ALA A 146 -15.42 17.27 2.48
CA ALA A 146 -16.02 16.56 3.60
C ALA A 146 -16.73 15.25 3.22
N GLN A 147 -17.07 15.06 1.94
CA GLN A 147 -17.71 13.85 1.41
C GLN A 147 -16.76 12.99 0.58
N SER A 148 -15.55 13.49 0.31
CA SER A 148 -14.49 12.73 -0.35
C SER A 148 -13.74 11.89 0.69
N HIS A 149 -13.40 10.64 0.35
CA HIS A 149 -12.79 9.72 1.32
C HIS A 149 -12.02 8.58 0.65
N PRO A 150 -11.07 7.96 1.36
CA PRO A 150 -10.47 6.71 0.91
C PRO A 150 -11.51 5.57 0.88
N GLY A 151 -11.40 4.71 -0.13
CA GLY A 151 -12.30 3.60 -0.44
C GLY A 151 -13.60 4.05 -1.13
N THR A 152 -14.48 3.08 -1.39
CA THR A 152 -15.87 3.28 -1.80
C THR A 152 -16.75 2.94 -0.60
N ARG A 153 -17.35 3.93 0.06
CA ARG A 153 -18.17 3.74 1.28
C ARG A 153 -19.60 4.14 1.02
N ALA A 154 -20.53 3.45 1.69
CA ALA A 154 -21.99 3.58 1.58
C ALA A 154 -22.58 3.15 0.21
N PRO A 155 -23.83 2.67 0.17
CA PRO A 155 -24.54 2.42 -1.09
C PRO A 155 -24.72 3.72 -1.87
N GLY A 156 -24.37 3.72 -3.16
CA GLY A 156 -24.48 4.88 -4.05
C GLY A 156 -24.08 4.53 -5.48
N SER A 157 -24.41 5.41 -6.42
CA SER A 157 -23.96 5.31 -7.82
C SER A 157 -22.60 5.99 -7.96
N TYR A 158 -21.58 5.23 -8.35
CA TYR A 158 -20.23 5.72 -8.55
C TYR A 158 -19.85 5.70 -10.01
N ILE A 159 -19.15 6.74 -10.46
CA ILE A 159 -18.43 6.74 -11.73
C ILE A 159 -17.03 6.21 -11.45
N ASP A 160 -16.82 4.91 -11.71
CA ASP A 160 -15.55 4.25 -11.45
C ASP A 160 -14.58 4.37 -12.62
N LEU A 161 -13.55 5.19 -12.46
CA LEU A 161 -12.55 5.48 -13.50
C LEU A 161 -11.25 4.69 -13.31
N ARG A 162 -11.18 3.78 -12.33
CA ARG A 162 -9.95 3.02 -12.03
C ARG A 162 -9.47 2.16 -13.21
N HIS A 163 -10.40 1.67 -14.04
CA HIS A 163 -10.08 0.87 -15.22
C HIS A 163 -9.44 1.72 -16.32
N GLU A 164 -9.99 2.91 -16.58
CA GLU A 164 -9.39 3.87 -17.48
C GLU A 164 -8.02 4.33 -16.99
N GLN A 165 -7.90 4.62 -15.70
CA GLN A 165 -6.63 5.01 -15.11
C GLN A 165 -5.55 3.93 -15.29
N ALA A 166 -5.89 2.65 -15.11
CA ALA A 166 -4.96 1.54 -15.34
C ALA A 166 -4.49 1.49 -16.80
N ARG A 167 -5.40 1.73 -17.76
CA ARG A 167 -5.07 1.80 -19.19
C ARG A 167 -4.12 2.96 -19.51
N VAL A 168 -4.43 4.17 -19.01
CA VAL A 168 -3.60 5.37 -19.21
C VAL A 168 -2.19 5.18 -18.62
N LEU A 169 -2.07 4.52 -17.46
CA LEU A 169 -0.78 4.22 -16.86
C LEU A 169 0.01 3.18 -17.68
N ALA A 170 -0.65 2.15 -18.21
CA ALA A 170 -0.01 1.15 -19.06
C ALA A 170 0.53 1.76 -20.36
N GLU A 171 -0.20 2.71 -20.95
CA GLU A 171 0.22 3.43 -22.18
C GLU A 171 1.41 4.38 -21.93
N ARG A 172 1.61 4.84 -20.70
CA ARG A 172 2.70 5.76 -20.30
C ARG A 172 3.97 5.04 -19.83
N ALA A 173 3.92 3.72 -19.60
CA ALA A 173 5.08 2.96 -19.16
C ALA A 173 6.08 2.80 -20.35
N PRO A 174 7.36 3.15 -20.19
CA PRO A 174 8.36 2.88 -21.20
C PRO A 174 8.53 1.36 -21.37
N THR A 175 8.43 0.89 -22.61
CA THR A 175 8.82 -0.46 -23.03
C THR A 175 10.31 -0.70 -22.88
#